data_AF-A0A7V8QRG9-F1
#
_entry.id   AF-A0A7V8QRG9-F1
#
_cell.length_a   1.000
_cell.length_b   1.000
_cell.length_c   1.000
_cell.angle_alpha   90.00
_cell.angle_beta   90.00
_cell.angle_gamma   90.00
#
_symmetry.space_group_name_H-M   'P 1'
#
loop_
_entity.id
_entity.type
_entity.pdbx_description
1 polymer ?
#
loop_
_entity_poly.entity_id
_entity_poly.type
_entity_poly.pdbx_seq_one_letter_code
_entity_poly.pdbx_strand_id
1 'polypeptide(L)'
;MKNFTFLFITFFILSGCTSLSDAGKIIRNEKTKTNDEFLIKKKSPLTIPPDFDKLPSPNSKAEKKTNKEINKIFKNMDEEEVTTGASSSESSILKQIKK
;
A
#
# COMPACT_ATOMS: atom_id res chain seq x y z
N MET A 1 56.67 -40.00 -28.90
CA MET A 1 55.21 -39.78 -28.94
C MET A 1 54.49 -40.23 -27.65
N LYS A 2 54.82 -41.38 -27.06
CA LYS A 2 54.22 -41.89 -25.81
C LYS A 2 54.24 -40.91 -24.62
N ASN A 3 55.33 -40.16 -24.42
CA ASN A 3 55.44 -39.15 -23.35
C ASN A 3 54.52 -37.94 -23.58
N PHE A 4 54.30 -37.58 -24.85
CA PHE A 4 53.41 -36.48 -25.24
C PHE A 4 51.94 -36.90 -25.08
N THR A 5 51.62 -38.16 -25.40
CA THR A 5 50.32 -38.76 -25.14
C THR A 5 50.00 -38.80 -23.65
N PHE A 6 50.97 -39.17 -22.81
CA PHE A 6 50.81 -39.16 -21.34
C PHE A 6 50.53 -37.75 -20.82
N LEU A 7 51.28 -36.75 -21.29
CA LEU A 7 51.09 -35.34 -20.93
C LEU A 7 49.68 -34.85 -21.29
N PHE A 8 49.19 -35.19 -22.48
CA PHE A 8 47.84 -34.84 -22.95
C PHE A 8 46.74 -35.46 -22.08
N ILE A 9 46.91 -36.72 -21.67
CA ILE A 9 45.98 -37.42 -20.78
C ILE A 9 45.92 -36.76 -19.41
N THR A 10 47.08 -36.44 -18.81
CA THR A 10 47.12 -35.74 -17.52
C THR A 10 46.49 -34.35 -17.58
N PHE A 11 46.69 -33.61 -18.68
CA PHE A 11 46.07 -32.29 -18.85
C PHE A 11 44.55 -32.37 -18.92
N PHE A 12 44.00 -33.37 -19.62
CA PHE A 12 42.55 -33.61 -19.68
C PHE A 12 41.94 -33.95 -18.32
N ILE A 13 42.63 -34.76 -17.50
CA ILE A 13 42.16 -35.14 -16.17
C ILE A 13 42.21 -33.96 -15.20
N LEU A 14 43.27 -33.14 -15.25
CA LEU A 14 43.39 -31.94 -14.40
C LEU A 14 42.35 -30.86 -14.77
N SER A 15 41.93 -30.79 -16.04
CA SER A 15 40.91 -29.85 -16.52
C SER A 15 39.51 -30.11 -15.94
N GLY A 16 39.25 -31.31 -15.42
CA GLY A 16 37.97 -31.68 -14.80
C GLY A 16 37.85 -31.29 -13.31
N CYS A 17 38.90 -30.77 -12.67
CA CYS A 17 38.93 -30.47 -11.24
C CYS A 17 38.40 -29.06 -10.89
N THR A 18 37.45 -28.53 -11.67
CA THR A 18 36.88 -27.19 -11.46
C THR A 18 36.01 -27.08 -10.20
N SER A 19 35.57 -28.21 -9.63
CA SER A 19 34.61 -28.27 -8.52
C SER A 19 35.18 -28.81 -7.20
N LEU A 20 36.50 -28.76 -6.97
CA LEU A 20 37.08 -29.22 -5.69
C LEU A 20 36.47 -28.52 -4.46
N SER A 21 36.12 -27.23 -4.62
CA SER A 21 35.40 -26.45 -3.60
C SER A 21 34.01 -27.03 -3.31
N ASP A 22 33.28 -27.47 -4.33
CA ASP A 22 31.95 -28.07 -4.17
C ASP A 22 32.02 -29.48 -3.59
N ALA A 23 33.03 -30.27 -3.96
CA ALA A 23 33.32 -31.55 -3.30
C ALA A 23 33.59 -31.37 -1.80
N GLY A 24 34.31 -30.32 -1.42
CA GLY A 24 34.53 -29.95 -0.01
C GLY A 24 33.25 -29.60 0.74
N LYS A 25 32.31 -28.88 0.09
CA LYS A 25 30.99 -28.57 0.64
C LYS A 25 30.16 -29.84 0.87
N ILE A 26 30.22 -30.80 -0.05
CA ILE A 26 29.51 -32.09 0.06
C ILE A 26 30.06 -32.91 1.22
N ILE A 27 31.38 -33.04 1.36
CA ILE A 27 32.04 -33.80 2.45
C ILE A 27 31.75 -33.18 3.82
N ARG A 28 31.67 -31.84 3.89
CA ARG A 28 31.34 -31.11 5.12
C ARG A 28 29.84 -31.05 5.40
N ASN A 29 29.01 -31.63 4.53
CA ASN A 29 27.56 -31.53 4.55
C ASN A 29 27.09 -30.06 4.70
N GLU A 30 27.79 -29.15 4.03
CA GLU A 30 27.51 -27.72 4.06
C GLU A 30 26.21 -27.45 3.30
N LYS A 31 25.24 -26.82 3.96
CA LYS A 31 23.96 -26.47 3.35
C LYS A 31 24.21 -25.39 2.28
N THR A 32 23.97 -25.71 1.01
CA THR A 32 24.10 -24.77 -0.10
C THR A 32 23.14 -23.60 0.11
N LYS A 33 23.65 -22.37 0.16
CA LYS A 33 22.81 -21.16 0.25
C LYS A 33 22.12 -20.92 -1.10
N THR A 34 20.94 -21.50 -1.28
CA THR A 34 20.09 -21.24 -2.45
C THR A 34 19.17 -20.06 -2.18
N ASN A 35 19.08 -19.10 -3.11
CA ASN A 35 18.20 -17.93 -2.97
C ASN A 35 16.69 -18.25 -3.15
N ASP A 36 16.35 -19.51 -3.43
CA ASP A 36 14.98 -19.96 -3.70
C ASP A 36 14.19 -20.28 -2.41
N GLU A 37 14.78 -20.05 -1.24
CA GLU A 37 14.06 -20.13 0.04
C GLU A 37 13.11 -18.93 0.16
N PHE A 38 11.82 -19.12 -0.14
CA PHE A 38 10.80 -18.09 0.09
C PHE A 38 10.73 -17.76 1.59
N LEU A 39 11.14 -16.54 1.96
CA LEU A 39 10.95 -16.03 3.31
C LEU A 39 9.46 -15.75 3.56
N ILE A 40 8.72 -16.77 4.00
CA ILE A 40 7.32 -16.63 4.41
C ILE A 40 7.29 -15.88 5.75
N LYS A 41 7.32 -14.55 5.67
CA LYS A 41 7.06 -13.69 6.83
C LYS A 41 5.57 -13.82 7.14
N LYS A 42 5.23 -14.59 8.19
CA LYS A 42 3.85 -14.64 8.71
C LYS A 42 3.41 -13.21 9.01
N LYS A 43 2.51 -12.67 8.20
CA LYS A 43 1.83 -11.41 8.53
C LYS A 43 1.09 -11.68 9.83
N SER A 44 1.28 -10.82 10.82
CA SER A 44 0.44 -10.80 12.02
C SER A 44 -1.02 -10.78 11.57
N PRO A 45 -1.90 -11.55 12.23
CA PRO A 45 -3.32 -11.57 11.87
C PRO A 45 -3.83 -10.12 11.85
N LEU A 46 -4.78 -9.82 10.95
CA LEU A 46 -5.42 -8.52 10.96
C LEU A 46 -6.06 -8.33 12.35
N THR A 47 -5.48 -7.45 13.15
CA THR A 47 -6.04 -7.08 14.44
C THR A 47 -7.19 -6.14 14.18
N ILE A 48 -8.37 -6.50 14.67
CA ILE A 48 -9.52 -5.61 14.65
C ILE A 48 -9.16 -4.37 15.48
N PRO A 49 -9.32 -3.15 14.92
CA PRO A 49 -9.06 -1.93 15.68
C PRO A 49 -10.01 -1.85 16.88
N PRO A 50 -9.57 -1.28 18.02
CA PRO A 50 -10.35 -1.24 19.26
C PRO A 50 -11.70 -0.53 19.14
N ASP A 51 -11.91 0.26 18.07
CA ASP A 51 -13.13 0.99 17.78
C ASP A 51 -13.89 0.45 16.56
N PHE A 52 -13.68 -0.82 16.17
CA PHE A 52 -14.38 -1.44 15.03
C PHE A 52 -15.92 -1.36 15.14
N ASP A 53 -16.44 -1.46 16.36
CA ASP A 53 -17.88 -1.41 16.62
C ASP A 53 -18.43 0.02 16.70
N LYS A 54 -17.57 1.03 16.72
CA LYS A 54 -17.97 2.44 16.80
C LYS A 54 -18.14 3.01 15.40
N LEU A 55 -19.16 2.53 14.70
CA LEU A 55 -19.66 3.23 13.53
C LEU A 55 -20.46 4.46 14.00
N PRO A 56 -20.24 5.66 13.43
CA PRO A 56 -21.13 6.78 13.72
C PRO A 56 -22.55 6.38 13.31
N SER A 57 -23.51 6.58 14.20
CA SER A 57 -24.91 6.30 13.88
C SER A 57 -25.30 7.11 12.64
N PRO A 58 -25.98 6.52 11.64
CA PRO A 58 -26.54 7.32 10.55
C PRO A 58 -27.44 8.39 11.18
N ASN A 59 -27.18 9.65 10.82
CA ASN A 59 -27.76 10.87 11.40
C ASN A 59 -27.25 11.36 12.77
N SER A 60 -26.12 10.88 13.30
CA SER A 60 -25.49 11.53 14.47
C SER A 60 -24.80 12.84 14.06
N LYS A 61 -25.58 13.86 13.69
CA LYS A 61 -25.10 15.24 13.79
C LYS A 61 -24.82 15.46 15.27
N ALA A 62 -23.55 15.63 15.63
CA ALA A 62 -23.20 16.14 16.94
C ALA A 62 -24.03 17.41 17.15
N GLU A 63 -24.89 17.42 18.17
CA GLU A 63 -25.62 18.62 18.57
C GLU A 63 -24.57 19.68 18.90
N LYS A 64 -24.28 20.55 17.92
CA LYS A 64 -23.57 21.78 18.18
C LYS A 64 -24.47 22.52 19.15
N LYS A 65 -24.08 22.55 20.43
CA LYS A 65 -24.69 23.41 21.45
C LYS A 65 -24.83 24.78 20.81
N THR A 66 -26.05 25.16 20.47
CA THR A 66 -26.33 26.44 19.82
C THR A 66 -25.95 27.49 20.84
N ASN A 67 -24.80 28.14 20.63
CA ASN A 67 -24.41 29.27 21.45
C ASN A 67 -25.49 30.34 21.22
N LYS A 68 -26.31 30.60 22.25
CA LYS A 68 -27.47 31.50 22.22
C LYS A 68 -27.10 32.93 21.79
N GLU A 69 -25.81 33.26 21.81
CA GLU A 69 -25.26 34.54 21.35
C GLU A 69 -25.40 34.70 19.82
N ILE A 70 -25.25 33.62 19.05
CA ILE A 70 -25.34 33.66 17.59
C ILE A 70 -26.77 34.00 17.14
N ASN A 71 -27.79 33.46 17.81
CA ASN A 71 -29.19 33.74 17.49
C ASN A 71 -29.60 35.20 17.75
N LYS A 72 -28.92 35.92 18.65
CA LYS A 72 -29.17 37.36 18.87
C LYS A 72 -28.64 38.22 17.73
N ILE A 73 -27.60 37.77 17.03
CA ILE A 73 -27.03 38.48 15.88
C ILE A 73 -27.98 38.35 14.68
N PHE A 74 -28.55 37.16 14.45
CA PHE A 74 -29.48 36.91 13.35
C PHE A 74 -30.85 37.57 13.51
N LYS A 75 -31.36 37.72 14.74
CA LYS A 75 -32.70 38.30 14.99
C LYS A 75 -32.80 39.81 14.69
N ASN A 76 -31.67 40.50 14.49
CA ASN A 76 -31.67 41.92 14.07
C ASN A 76 -31.65 42.08 12.55
N MET A 77 -31.85 40.98 11.81
CA MET A 77 -31.71 40.92 10.36
C MET A 77 -32.93 40.25 9.73
N ASP A 78 -34.12 40.75 10.05
CA ASP A 78 -35.35 40.54 9.28
C ASP A 78 -35.79 41.97 8.88
N GLU A 79 -36.01 42.35 7.62
CA GLU A 79 -36.94 41.78 6.65
C GLU A 79 -36.47 42.06 5.21
N GLU A 80 -36.30 41.03 4.39
CA GLU A 80 -36.64 41.10 2.97
C GLU A 80 -37.31 39.78 2.59
N GLU A 81 -38.58 39.84 2.19
CA GLU A 81 -39.30 38.70 1.62
C GLU A 81 -38.56 38.21 0.36
N VAL A 82 -37.98 37.01 0.42
CA VAL A 82 -37.50 36.34 -0.79
C VAL A 82 -38.46 35.23 -1.16
N THR A 83 -39.21 35.53 -2.21
CA THR A 83 -40.15 34.68 -2.90
C THR A 83 -39.51 33.35 -3.31
N THR A 84 -40.31 32.29 -3.16
CA THR A 84 -40.02 30.94 -3.63
C THR A 84 -39.78 30.94 -5.15
N GLY A 85 -38.54 30.73 -5.60
CA GLY A 85 -38.24 30.58 -7.03
C GLY A 85 -36.78 30.29 -7.36
N ALA A 86 -36.50 29.01 -7.67
CA ALA A 86 -35.32 28.45 -8.32
C ALA A 86 -33.93 28.72 -7.69
N SER A 87 -33.16 27.63 -7.55
CA SER A 87 -31.83 27.64 -6.97
C SER A 87 -30.90 28.65 -7.66
N SER A 88 -30.18 29.45 -6.87
CA SER A 88 -29.19 30.43 -7.36
C SER A 88 -28.15 29.82 -8.31
N SER A 89 -27.95 28.51 -8.25
CA SER A 89 -27.01 27.79 -9.10
C SER A 89 -27.56 27.56 -10.52
N GLU A 90 -28.83 27.17 -10.66
CA GLU A 90 -29.46 26.97 -11.98
C GLU A 90 -29.50 28.26 -12.80
N SER A 91 -29.83 29.38 -12.16
CA SER A 91 -29.87 30.69 -12.84
C SER A 91 -28.49 31.15 -13.30
N SER A 92 -27.43 30.91 -12.51
CA SER A 92 -26.04 31.17 -12.89
C SER A 92 -25.58 30.31 -14.08
N ILE A 93 -25.96 29.04 -14.10
CA ILE A 93 -25.60 28.10 -15.18
C ILE A 93 -26.29 28.51 -16.50
N LEU A 94 -27.61 28.78 -16.47
CA LEU A 94 -28.36 29.19 -17.65
C LEU A 94 -27.81 30.49 -18.28
N LYS A 95 -27.37 31.44 -17.46
CA LYS A 95 -26.77 32.69 -17.92
C LYS A 95 -25.42 32.49 -18.62
N GLN A 96 -24.63 31.51 -18.19
CA GLN A 96 -23.37 31.15 -18.85
C GLN A 96 -23.58 30.43 -20.18
N ILE A 97 -24.59 29.57 -20.28
CA ILE A 97 -24.90 28.80 -21.50
C ILE A 97 -25.44 29.71 -22.62
N LYS A 98 -26.11 30.81 -22.27
CA LYS A 98 -26.76 31.72 -23.23
C LYS A 98 -25.82 32.79 -23.85
N LYS A 99 -24.53 32.76 -23.54
CA LYS A 99 -23.51 33.66 -24.11
C LYS A 99 -22.83 33.01 -25.31
#